data_AF-A0A1H0ZZ30-F1
#
_entry.id   AF-A0A1H0ZZ30-F1
#
_cell.length_a   1.000
_cell.length_b   1.000
_cell.length_c   1.000
_cell.angle_alpha   90.00
_cell.angle_beta   90.00
_cell.angle_gamma   90.00
#
_symmetry.space_group_name_H-M   'P 1'
#
loop_
_entity.id
_entity.type
_entity.pdbx_description
1 polymer ?
#
loop_
_entity_poly.entity_id
_entity_poly.type
_entity_poly.pdbx_seq_one_letter_code
_entity_poly.pdbx_strand_id
1 'polypeptide(L)'
;MGILDLMFGRSGPGEQGVEGHSYTLPKETHDFVYPVAARRRELEAFDRLIQAEADAPYLEENADELQAVFDDVLDDHAIDADDLVEQKRSTRLAAETVLENWLETVDEDVGVVYATPGTDETLRAFVKLCKQRADEPDDPFETPAEMPDAVALLQRVDEATNDQYRAVVHTDLLPGN
;
A
#
# COMPACT_ATOMS: atom_id res chain seq x y z
N MET A 1 -32.44 10.88 30.41
CA MET A 1 -31.13 11.25 30.98
C MET A 1 -30.64 12.50 30.28
N GLY A 2 -30.15 13.49 31.02
CA GLY A 2 -29.75 14.80 30.48
C GLY A 2 -28.27 14.86 30.13
N ILE A 3 -27.92 15.70 29.16
CA ILE A 3 -26.56 15.88 28.61
C ILE A 3 -25.51 16.27 29.67
N LEU A 4 -25.95 16.76 30.83
CA LEU A 4 -25.09 17.17 31.93
C LEU A 4 -24.53 15.98 32.74
N ASP A 5 -25.18 14.82 32.76
CA ASP A 5 -24.66 13.64 33.47
C ASP A 5 -23.44 13.01 32.76
N LEU A 6 -23.37 13.12 31.43
CA LEU A 6 -22.24 12.62 30.62
C LEU A 6 -20.96 13.44 30.82
N MET A 7 -21.08 14.73 31.17
CA MET A 7 -19.93 15.61 31.43
C MET A 7 -19.35 15.44 32.84
N PHE A 8 -20.07 14.82 33.77
CA PHE A 8 -19.64 14.60 35.16
C PHE A 8 -19.24 13.15 35.47
N GLY A 9 -19.13 12.28 34.45
CA GLY A 9 -18.53 10.94 34.60
C GLY A 9 -19.28 10.00 35.55
N ARG A 10 -20.57 10.24 35.81
CA ARG A 10 -21.40 9.32 36.61
C ARG A 10 -22.19 8.41 35.68
N SER A 11 -21.47 7.49 35.05
CA SER A 11 -22.06 6.36 34.34
C SER A 11 -22.57 5.34 35.37
N GLY A 12 -23.83 4.92 35.24
CA GLY A 12 -24.39 3.79 36.00
C GLY A 12 -23.71 2.46 35.67
N PRO A 13 -23.99 1.37 36.42
CA PRO A 13 -23.21 0.14 36.35
C PRO A 13 -23.39 -0.53 34.97
N GLY A 14 -22.33 -0.41 34.20
CA GLY A 14 -22.19 -0.75 32.78
C GLY A 14 -20.96 -0.03 32.22
N GLU A 15 -19.93 0.07 33.07
CA GLU A 15 -18.80 0.97 33.00
C GLU A 15 -17.91 0.70 31.80
N GLN A 16 -17.30 1.78 31.31
CA GLN A 16 -16.12 1.77 30.46
C GLN A 16 -15.13 0.68 30.91
N GLY A 17 -14.70 -0.15 29.96
CA GLY A 17 -13.59 -1.10 30.03
C GLY A 17 -13.11 -1.46 31.43
N VAL A 18 -13.75 -2.47 32.03
CA VAL A 18 -13.35 -3.00 33.32
C VAL A 18 -11.96 -3.63 33.20
N GLU A 19 -11.01 -3.18 34.00
CA GLU A 19 -9.70 -3.82 34.16
C GLU A 19 -9.91 -5.29 34.54
N GLY A 20 -9.58 -6.22 33.63
CA GLY A 20 -9.82 -7.66 33.81
C GLY A 20 -11.00 -8.27 33.02
N HIS A 21 -11.69 -7.51 32.16
CA HIS A 21 -12.64 -8.07 31.19
C HIS A 21 -12.06 -8.06 29.77
N SER A 22 -11.64 -9.24 29.30
CA SER A 22 -11.31 -9.46 27.89
C SER A 22 -12.61 -9.58 27.08
N TYR A 23 -12.80 -8.70 26.10
CA TYR A 23 -13.83 -8.87 25.08
C TYR A 23 -13.23 -9.62 23.89
N THR A 24 -13.88 -10.71 23.48
CA THR A 24 -13.49 -11.46 22.29
C THR A 24 -14.20 -10.87 21.08
N LEU A 25 -13.44 -10.27 20.17
CA LEU A 25 -13.94 -9.86 18.86
C LEU A 25 -13.91 -11.05 17.89
N PRO A 26 -14.93 -11.25 17.04
CA PRO A 26 -14.91 -12.30 16.04
C PRO A 26 -13.79 -12.04 15.02
N LYS A 27 -12.92 -13.04 14.81
CA LYS A 27 -11.85 -12.99 13.80
C LYS A 27 -12.39 -12.92 12.36
N GLU A 28 -13.66 -13.29 12.17
CA GLU A 28 -14.33 -13.25 10.87
C GLU A 28 -14.67 -11.82 10.44
N THR A 29 -14.80 -10.88 11.39
CA THR A 29 -15.24 -9.51 11.13
C THR A 29 -14.26 -8.45 11.60
N HIS A 30 -13.16 -8.83 12.25
CA HIS A 30 -12.15 -7.92 12.76
C HIS A 30 -10.75 -8.42 12.49
N ASP A 31 -9.86 -7.49 12.13
CA ASP A 31 -8.45 -7.79 11.91
C ASP A 31 -7.53 -6.75 12.58
N PHE A 32 -6.26 -7.13 12.73
CA PHE A 32 -5.21 -6.27 13.25
C PHE A 32 -4.63 -5.39 12.15
N VAL A 33 -4.51 -4.11 12.43
CA VAL A 33 -3.98 -3.12 11.50
C VAL A 33 -3.02 -2.14 12.16
N TYR A 34 -2.25 -1.47 11.30
CA TYR A 34 -1.36 -0.38 11.66
C TYR A 34 -1.97 0.93 11.18
N PRO A 35 -2.42 1.82 12.09
CA PRO A 35 -2.94 3.12 11.70
C PRO A 35 -1.81 4.03 11.22
N VAL A 36 -1.94 4.56 10.00
CA VAL A 36 -0.96 5.45 9.38
C VAL A 36 -1.62 6.80 9.13
N ALA A 37 -1.01 7.88 9.60
CA ALA A 37 -1.42 9.21 9.19
C ALA A 37 -1.00 9.43 7.73
N ALA A 38 -1.93 9.53 6.79
CA ALA A 38 -1.67 9.79 5.38
C ALA A 38 -2.03 11.24 5.03
N ARG A 39 -1.27 11.84 4.11
CA ARG A 39 -1.61 13.16 3.56
C ARG A 39 -2.19 12.96 2.17
N ARG A 40 -3.25 13.68 1.83
CA ARG A 40 -3.90 13.56 0.51
C ARG A 40 -2.92 13.68 -0.65
N ARG A 41 -2.07 14.70 -0.61
CA ARG A 41 -1.02 14.96 -1.62
C ARG A 41 -0.05 13.78 -1.83
N GLU A 42 0.20 12.99 -0.78
CA GLU A 42 1.15 11.88 -0.85
C GLU A 42 0.49 10.61 -1.41
N LEU A 43 -0.81 10.42 -1.11
CA LEU A 43 -1.63 9.40 -1.78
C LEU A 43 -1.75 9.70 -3.28
N GLU A 44 -2.03 10.95 -3.65
CA GLU A 44 -2.10 11.37 -5.05
C GLU A 44 -0.75 11.27 -5.77
N ALA A 45 0.36 11.55 -5.08
CA ALA A 45 1.70 11.35 -5.64
C ALA A 45 1.98 9.87 -5.90
N PHE A 46 1.53 8.98 -5.01
CA PHE A 46 1.66 7.54 -5.18
C PHE A 46 0.79 7.01 -6.33
N ASP A 47 -0.44 7.52 -6.46
CA ASP A 47 -1.32 7.23 -7.59
C ASP A 47 -0.71 7.68 -8.92
N ARG A 48 -0.16 8.91 -9.00
CA ARG A 48 0.57 9.35 -10.21
C ARG A 48 1.75 8.45 -10.56
N LEU A 49 2.44 7.90 -9.55
CA LEU A 49 3.51 6.93 -9.77
C LEU A 49 2.98 5.61 -10.35
N ILE A 50 1.83 5.13 -9.87
CA ILE A 50 1.12 3.96 -10.42
C ILE A 50 0.69 4.19 -11.87
N GLN A 51 0.08 5.34 -12.16
CA GLN A 51 -0.34 5.68 -13.52
C GLN A 51 0.85 5.78 -14.48
N ALA A 52 1.94 6.44 -14.07
CA ALA A 52 3.16 6.53 -14.87
C ALA A 52 3.77 5.15 -15.17
N GLU A 53 3.69 4.22 -14.21
CA GLU A 53 4.16 2.84 -14.41
C GLU A 53 3.24 2.07 -15.37
N ALA A 54 1.92 2.26 -15.27
CA ALA A 54 0.93 1.63 -16.12
C ALA A 54 0.98 2.11 -17.59
N ASP A 55 1.28 3.39 -17.81
CA ASP A 55 1.33 4.00 -19.13
C ASP A 55 2.62 3.65 -19.91
N ALA A 56 3.68 3.23 -19.21
CA ALA A 56 4.96 2.90 -19.81
C ALA A 56 5.06 1.40 -20.14
N PRO A 57 5.22 1.00 -21.41
CA PRO A 57 5.33 -0.41 -21.79
C PRO A 57 6.62 -1.04 -21.21
N TYR A 58 6.59 -2.34 -20.92
CA TYR A 58 7.79 -3.03 -20.42
C TYR A 58 8.74 -3.36 -21.57
N LEU A 59 10.05 -3.30 -21.32
CA LEU A 59 11.05 -3.71 -22.29
C LEU A 59 10.89 -5.17 -22.71
N GLU A 60 10.53 -6.03 -21.77
CA GLU A 60 10.32 -7.45 -22.00
C GLU A 60 9.12 -7.76 -22.91
N GLU A 61 8.16 -6.85 -23.03
CA GLU A 61 7.06 -6.97 -24.00
C GLU A 61 7.53 -6.77 -25.45
N ASN A 62 8.71 -6.17 -25.65
CA ASN A 62 9.35 -5.99 -26.95
C ASN A 62 10.36 -7.11 -27.27
N ALA A 63 10.24 -8.27 -26.60
CA ALA A 63 11.15 -9.41 -26.74
C ALA A 63 11.34 -9.87 -28.20
N ASP A 64 10.35 -9.70 -29.08
CA ASP A 64 10.47 -10.02 -30.52
C ASP A 64 11.63 -9.28 -31.23
N GLU A 65 12.02 -8.08 -30.77
CA GLU A 65 13.19 -7.34 -31.30
C GLU A 65 14.51 -7.68 -30.57
N LEU A 66 14.44 -8.19 -29.33
CA LEU A 66 15.60 -8.46 -28.46
C LEU A 66 16.05 -9.93 -28.49
N GLN A 67 15.18 -10.88 -28.86
CA GLN A 67 15.48 -12.31 -28.93
C GLN A 67 16.69 -12.61 -29.82
N ALA A 68 16.86 -11.84 -30.91
CA ALA A 68 17.98 -12.00 -31.84
C ALA A 68 19.36 -11.59 -31.27
N VAL A 69 19.39 -10.85 -30.15
CA VAL A 69 20.62 -10.39 -29.49
C VAL A 69 20.95 -11.25 -28.26
N PHE A 70 19.93 -11.79 -27.58
CA PHE A 70 20.11 -12.55 -26.33
C PHE A 70 20.37 -14.06 -26.52
N ASP A 71 20.09 -14.62 -27.70
CA ASP A 71 20.40 -16.04 -28.03
C ASP A 71 21.91 -16.36 -28.05
N ASP A 72 22.81 -15.36 -28.06
CA ASP A 72 24.27 -15.56 -28.05
C ASP A 72 24.90 -15.60 -26.63
N VAL A 73 24.14 -15.25 -25.57
CA VAL A 73 24.73 -14.95 -24.25
C VAL A 73 24.12 -15.71 -23.06
N LEU A 74 22.86 -16.15 -23.12
CA LEU A 74 22.20 -16.77 -21.95
C LEU A 74 22.09 -18.30 -22.07
N ASP A 75 23.22 -18.98 -21.83
CA ASP A 75 23.24 -20.41 -21.50
C ASP A 75 22.88 -20.56 -20.00
N ASP A 76 21.71 -21.15 -19.75
CA ASP A 76 21.30 -21.91 -18.55
C ASP A 76 20.20 -21.35 -17.60
N HIS A 77 19.75 -20.10 -17.64
CA HIS A 77 18.56 -19.65 -16.85
C HIS A 77 17.67 -18.70 -17.65
N ALA A 78 16.90 -19.24 -18.61
CA ALA A 78 15.87 -18.47 -19.30
C ALA A 78 14.72 -18.19 -18.34
N ILE A 79 14.73 -17.00 -17.71
CA ILE A 79 13.54 -16.44 -17.09
C ILE A 79 12.57 -16.12 -18.23
N ASP A 80 11.35 -16.66 -18.16
CA ASP A 80 10.32 -16.39 -19.15
C ASP A 80 9.96 -14.89 -19.08
N ALA A 81 10.13 -14.20 -20.20
CA ALA A 81 9.89 -12.76 -20.32
C ALA A 81 8.41 -12.44 -20.03
N ASP A 82 7.49 -13.31 -20.44
CA ASP A 82 6.06 -13.15 -20.19
C ASP A 82 5.75 -13.30 -18.69
N ASP A 83 6.36 -14.28 -18.01
CA ASP A 83 6.21 -14.46 -16.56
C ASP A 83 6.73 -13.24 -15.78
N LEU A 84 7.84 -12.64 -16.23
CA LEU A 84 8.42 -11.46 -15.61
C LEU A 84 7.50 -10.23 -15.78
N VAL A 85 6.93 -10.03 -16.96
CA VAL A 85 5.96 -8.96 -17.22
C VAL A 85 4.72 -9.12 -16.34
N GLU A 86 4.17 -10.33 -16.25
CA GLU A 86 3.00 -10.60 -15.40
C GLU A 86 3.33 -10.38 -13.92
N GLN A 87 4.53 -10.74 -13.46
CA GLN A 87 4.98 -10.44 -12.10
C GLN A 87 5.06 -8.93 -11.82
N LYS A 88 5.62 -8.15 -12.76
CA LYS A 88 5.69 -6.68 -12.63
C LYS A 88 4.29 -6.06 -12.57
N ARG A 89 3.37 -6.49 -13.46
CA ARG A 89 1.96 -6.07 -13.47
C ARG A 89 1.25 -6.43 -12.17
N SER A 90 1.44 -7.64 -11.66
CA SER A 90 0.86 -8.08 -10.38
C SER A 90 1.33 -7.21 -9.22
N THR A 91 2.61 -6.81 -9.22
CA THR A 91 3.18 -5.90 -8.22
C THR A 91 2.52 -4.52 -8.28
N ARG A 92 2.29 -3.96 -9.47
CA ARG A 92 1.54 -2.71 -9.63
C ARG A 92 0.11 -2.86 -9.09
N LEU A 93 -0.64 -3.85 -9.57
CA LEU A 93 -2.05 -4.04 -9.21
C LEU A 93 -2.26 -4.18 -7.70
N ALA A 94 -1.35 -4.88 -7.02
CA ALA A 94 -1.39 -5.02 -5.57
C ALA A 94 -1.22 -3.67 -4.84
N ALA A 95 -0.32 -2.80 -5.33
CA ALA A 95 -0.15 -1.46 -4.78
C ALA A 95 -1.35 -0.54 -5.12
N GLU A 96 -1.88 -0.64 -6.33
CA GLU A 96 -3.06 0.09 -6.79
C GLU A 96 -4.27 -0.18 -5.90
N THR A 97 -4.56 -1.45 -5.62
CA THR A 97 -5.68 -1.84 -4.75
C THR A 97 -5.58 -1.23 -3.34
N VAL A 98 -4.37 -1.13 -2.79
CA VAL A 98 -4.15 -0.47 -1.49
C VAL A 98 -4.41 1.03 -1.59
N LEU A 99 -3.89 1.69 -2.61
CA LEU A 99 -3.97 3.14 -2.77
C LEU A 99 -5.38 3.61 -3.12
N GLU A 100 -6.13 2.89 -3.96
CA GLU A 100 -7.53 3.19 -4.29
C GLU A 100 -8.37 3.26 -3.01
N ASN A 101 -8.29 2.24 -2.15
CA ASN A 101 -9.02 2.22 -0.88
C ASN A 101 -8.66 3.41 0.04
N TRP A 102 -7.38 3.77 0.09
CA TRP A 102 -6.91 4.90 0.90
C TRP A 102 -7.35 6.25 0.35
N LEU A 103 -7.36 6.41 -0.98
CA LEU A 103 -7.85 7.60 -1.66
C LEU A 103 -9.37 7.77 -1.52
N GLU A 104 -10.14 6.68 -1.43
CA GLU A 104 -11.56 6.74 -1.13
C GLU A 104 -11.86 7.09 0.34
N THR A 105 -10.94 6.75 1.24
CA THR A 105 -11.12 6.98 2.69
C THR A 105 -10.68 8.38 3.14
N VAL A 106 -9.66 8.95 2.50
CA VAL A 106 -9.06 10.23 2.91
C VAL A 106 -9.55 11.38 2.02
N ASP A 107 -10.61 12.05 2.49
CA ASP A 107 -11.19 13.25 1.84
C ASP A 107 -10.56 14.58 2.29
N GLU A 108 -9.88 14.58 3.44
CA GLU A 108 -9.24 15.76 4.04
C GLU A 108 -7.73 15.82 3.72
N ASP A 109 -7.10 16.98 3.95
CA ASP A 109 -5.66 17.17 3.73
C ASP A 109 -4.79 16.13 4.45
N VAL A 110 -5.24 15.69 5.63
CA VAL A 110 -4.61 14.65 6.45
C VAL A 110 -5.69 13.73 7.00
N GLY A 111 -5.54 12.42 6.78
CA GLY A 111 -6.43 11.38 7.30
C GLY A 111 -5.67 10.22 7.93
N VAL A 112 -6.41 9.25 8.49
CA VAL A 112 -5.86 8.00 8.99
C VAL A 112 -6.27 6.89 8.04
N VAL A 113 -5.30 6.13 7.56
CA VAL A 113 -5.50 4.91 6.76
C VAL A 113 -5.01 3.71 7.56
N TYR A 114 -5.51 2.53 7.22
CA TYR A 114 -5.14 1.30 7.89
C TYR A 114 -4.27 0.46 6.95
N ALA A 115 -3.03 0.19 7.38
CA ALA A 115 -2.16 -0.78 6.74
C ALA A 115 -2.39 -2.16 7.37
N THR A 116 -2.60 -3.18 6.53
CA THR A 116 -2.63 -4.58 6.95
C THR A 116 -1.20 -5.17 6.93
N PRO A 117 -0.93 -6.29 7.61
CA PRO A 117 0.36 -6.98 7.50
C PRO A 117 0.73 -7.24 6.03
N GLY A 118 1.93 -6.81 5.61
CA GLY A 118 2.42 -6.94 4.24
C GLY A 118 2.13 -5.73 3.33
N THR A 119 1.34 -4.76 3.79
CA THR A 119 1.09 -3.52 3.02
C THR A 119 2.38 -2.76 2.74
N ASP A 120 3.27 -2.66 3.73
CA ASP A 120 4.58 -2.02 3.57
C ASP A 120 5.46 -2.74 2.56
N GLU A 121 5.45 -4.07 2.56
CA GLU A 121 6.18 -4.90 1.60
C GLU A 121 5.66 -4.69 0.17
N THR A 122 4.34 -4.68 -0.01
CA THR A 122 3.67 -4.41 -1.31
C THR A 122 4.06 -3.03 -1.86
N LEU A 123 3.86 -1.97 -1.06
CA LEU A 123 4.18 -0.61 -1.51
C LEU A 123 5.68 -0.44 -1.76
N ARG A 124 6.53 -1.07 -0.96
CA ARG A 124 7.98 -1.05 -1.16
C ARG A 124 8.39 -1.81 -2.43
N ALA A 125 7.78 -2.95 -2.71
CA ALA A 125 8.04 -3.72 -3.93
C ALA A 125 7.71 -2.89 -5.17
N PHE A 126 6.58 -2.19 -5.17
CA PHE A 126 6.20 -1.30 -6.26
C PHE A 126 7.16 -0.10 -6.42
N VAL A 127 7.54 0.58 -5.33
CA VAL A 127 8.53 1.67 -5.42
C VAL A 127 9.90 1.16 -5.90
N LYS A 128 10.29 -0.06 -5.53
CA LYS A 128 11.52 -0.70 -6.06
C LYS A 128 11.41 -0.98 -7.56
N LEU A 129 10.26 -1.48 -8.02
CA LEU A 129 9.99 -1.69 -9.45
C LEU A 129 10.17 -0.37 -10.23
N CYS A 130 9.53 0.72 -9.78
CA CYS A 130 9.66 2.04 -10.41
C CYS A 130 11.12 2.51 -10.47
N LYS A 131 11.89 2.32 -9.38
CA LYS A 131 13.31 2.67 -9.34
C LYS A 131 14.13 1.85 -10.34
N GLN A 132 13.89 0.54 -10.39
CA GLN A 132 14.58 -0.34 -11.33
C GLN A 132 14.32 0.08 -12.79
N ARG A 133 13.07 0.40 -13.13
CA ARG A 133 12.71 0.91 -14.46
C ARG A 133 13.39 2.25 -14.76
N ALA A 134 13.41 3.18 -13.80
CA ALA A 134 14.04 4.49 -13.96
C ALA A 134 15.57 4.42 -14.12
N ASP A 135 16.20 3.40 -13.54
CA ASP A 135 17.65 3.17 -13.63
C ASP A 135 18.05 2.42 -14.92
N GLU A 136 17.08 1.84 -15.65
CA GLU A 136 17.30 1.11 -16.90
C GLU A 136 17.34 2.10 -18.08
N PRO A 137 18.48 2.24 -18.79
CA PRO A 137 18.70 3.34 -19.75
C PRO A 137 17.72 3.40 -20.92
N ASP A 138 17.18 2.26 -21.33
CA ASP A 138 16.31 2.12 -22.49
C ASP A 138 14.82 1.96 -22.10
N ASP A 139 14.48 1.90 -20.80
CA ASP A 139 13.09 1.76 -20.36
C ASP A 139 12.33 3.08 -20.58
N PRO A 140 11.14 3.04 -21.21
CA PRO A 140 10.34 4.24 -21.49
C PRO A 140 9.71 4.87 -20.23
N PHE A 141 9.83 4.25 -19.06
CA PHE A 141 9.30 4.77 -17.81
C PHE A 141 9.96 6.06 -17.36
N GLU A 142 9.17 7.13 -17.23
CA GLU A 142 9.60 8.39 -16.64
C GLU A 142 9.10 8.51 -15.19
N THR A 143 10.03 8.77 -14.26
CA THR A 143 9.67 8.98 -12.85
C THR A 143 8.98 10.33 -12.65
N PRO A 144 7.76 10.38 -12.09
CA PRO A 144 7.08 11.63 -11.77
C PRO A 144 7.85 12.49 -10.77
N ALA A 145 7.75 13.81 -10.89
CA ALA A 145 8.44 14.77 -10.02
C ALA A 145 8.02 14.64 -8.55
N GLU A 146 6.81 14.15 -8.30
CA GLU A 146 6.22 13.98 -6.97
C GLU A 146 6.61 12.66 -6.28
N MET A 147 7.46 11.82 -6.89
CA MET A 147 7.97 10.60 -6.26
C MET A 147 8.48 10.79 -4.81
N PRO A 148 9.15 11.91 -4.44
CA PRO A 148 9.55 12.14 -3.05
C PRO A 148 8.38 12.15 -2.05
N ASP A 149 7.19 12.62 -2.45
CA ASP A 149 6.00 12.60 -1.61
C ASP A 149 5.44 11.17 -1.44
N ALA A 150 5.48 10.35 -2.50
CA ALA A 150 5.14 8.92 -2.43
C ALA A 150 6.11 8.14 -1.51
N VAL A 151 7.41 8.46 -1.57
CA VAL A 151 8.43 7.87 -0.70
C VAL A 151 8.23 8.30 0.76
N ALA A 152 7.79 9.54 1.01
CA ALA A 152 7.47 10.01 2.35
C ALA A 152 6.28 9.24 2.98
N LEU A 153 5.27 8.91 2.19
CA LEU A 153 4.19 8.03 2.63
C LEU A 153 4.71 6.63 2.96
N LEU A 154 5.51 6.03 2.07
CA LEU A 154 6.08 4.70 2.30
C LEU A 154 6.92 4.65 3.58
N GLN A 155 7.69 5.69 3.88
CA GLN A 155 8.45 5.78 5.14
C GLN A 155 7.52 5.77 6.36
N ARG A 156 6.39 6.49 6.32
CA ARG A 156 5.43 6.50 7.43
C ARG A 156 4.71 5.17 7.59
N VAL A 157 4.42 4.48 6.48
CA VAL A 157 3.86 3.11 6.53
C VAL A 157 4.87 2.16 7.17
N ASP A 158 6.14 2.21 6.76
CA ASP A 158 7.23 1.40 7.31
C ASP A 158 7.44 1.65 8.81
N GLU A 159 7.44 2.91 9.23
CA GLU A 159 7.54 3.27 10.66
C GLU A 159 6.37 2.70 11.46
N ALA A 160 5.15 2.81 10.95
CA ALA A 160 3.95 2.32 11.63
C ALA A 160 3.89 0.78 11.70
N THR A 161 4.33 0.06 10.67
CA THR A 161 4.32 -1.41 10.66
C THR A 161 5.44 -2.02 11.51
N ASN A 162 6.54 -1.30 11.71
CA ASN A 162 7.62 -1.71 12.61
C ASN A 162 7.37 -1.37 14.10
N ASP A 163 6.35 -0.57 14.39
CA ASP A 163 5.96 -0.26 15.76
C ASP A 163 5.14 -1.40 16.41
N GLN A 164 5.07 -1.43 17.73
CA GLN A 164 4.26 -2.36 18.51
C GLN A 164 2.78 -1.97 18.54
N TYR A 165 2.43 -0.75 18.12
CA TYR A 165 1.06 -0.26 18.15
C TYR A 165 0.23 -0.83 17.01
N ARG A 166 -0.74 -1.68 17.40
CA ARG A 166 -1.74 -2.26 16.50
C ARG A 166 -3.14 -1.86 16.96
N ALA A 167 -4.00 -1.53 16.02
CA ALA A 167 -5.42 -1.38 16.25
C ALA A 167 -6.16 -2.66 15.81
N VAL A 168 -7.35 -2.87 16.35
CA VAL A 168 -8.29 -3.87 15.84
C VAL A 168 -9.47 -3.11 15.25
N VAL A 169 -9.75 -3.34 13.97
CA VAL A 169 -10.82 -2.66 13.24
C VAL A 169 -11.74 -3.68 12.57
N HIS A 170 -12.96 -3.25 12.25
CA HIS A 170 -13.88 -4.06 11.46
C HIS A 170 -13.34 -4.19 10.02
N THR A 171 -13.49 -5.37 9.41
CA THR A 171 -12.92 -5.67 8.09
C THR A 171 -13.52 -4.81 6.96
N ASP A 172 -14.71 -4.25 7.13
CA ASP A 172 -15.30 -3.25 6.21
C ASP A 172 -14.46 -1.96 6.05
N LEU A 173 -13.49 -1.72 6.94
CA LEU A 173 -12.58 -0.58 6.89
C LEU A 173 -11.24 -0.91 6.20
N LEU A 174 -11.10 -2.11 5.62
CA LEU A 174 -9.86 -2.62 5.05
C LEU A 174 -9.94 -2.75 3.52
N PRO A 175 -8.80 -2.67 2.79
CA PRO A 175 -8.78 -2.91 1.36
C PRO A 175 -9.18 -4.36 1.00
N GLY A 176 -9.98 -4.53 -0.06
CA GLY A 176 -10.25 -5.84 -0.67
C GLY A 176 -11.42 -6.64 -0.10
N ASN A 177 -12.35 -5.99 0.61
CA ASN A 177 -13.63 -6.56 1.06
C ASN A 177 -14.81 -6.12 0.20
#